data_AF-A0AAX3B914-F1
#
_entry.id   AF-A0AAX3B914-F1
#
_cell.length_a   1.000
_cell.length_b   1.000
_cell.length_c   1.000
_cell.angle_alpha   90.00
_cell.angle_beta   90.00
_cell.angle_gamma   90.00
#
_symmetry.space_group_name_H-M   'P 1'
#
loop_
_entity.id
_entity.type
_entity.pdbx_description
1 polymer ?
#
loop_
_entity_poly.entity_id
_entity_poly.type
_entity_poly.pdbx_seq_one_letter_code
_entity_poly.pdbx_strand_id
1 'polypeptide(L)'
;MVKKGEGETCDEALADRDELEIIRTYQTIVKGIIQYFCLTNNLGFLTHLNYLAEDSCLKTLARKWKTSIARVRKKLNIVSTWAIPYLNKRKTQYEPWVVYSWDKIKKMRKYKGNPDITINRFLFQGRTNLNDRLKAERCENCDKTTQLQIHHIGTVRDVSRHSVMNKRTKVLCKDCHRKVTNQQMHDIRENTNDKNK
;
A
#
# COMPACT_ATOMS: atom_id res chain seq x y z
N MET A 1 -27.37 26.90 -18.38
CA MET A 1 -26.36 27.08 -17.32
C MET A 1 -26.63 26.05 -16.23
N VAL A 2 -26.03 24.86 -16.36
CA VAL A 2 -26.20 23.77 -15.40
C VAL A 2 -25.19 23.98 -14.27
N LYS A 3 -25.72 24.11 -13.05
CA LYS A 3 -24.97 24.36 -11.83
C LYS A 3 -23.90 23.28 -11.65
N LYS A 4 -22.64 23.71 -11.47
CA LYS A 4 -21.55 22.87 -10.97
C LYS A 4 -21.97 22.42 -9.57
N GLY A 5 -22.37 21.16 -9.44
CA GLY A 5 -22.48 20.51 -8.15
C GLY A 5 -21.09 20.48 -7.52
N GLU A 6 -20.99 21.04 -6.33
CA GLU A 6 -19.87 20.87 -5.41
C GLU A 6 -19.82 19.39 -5.03
N GLY A 7 -19.11 18.61 -5.84
CA GLY A 7 -18.76 17.23 -5.51
C GLY A 7 -17.66 17.27 -4.46
N GLU A 8 -17.95 16.65 -3.32
CA GLU A 8 -17.03 16.31 -2.23
C GLU A 8 -15.63 15.98 -2.79
N THR A 9 -14.59 16.52 -2.16
CA THR A 9 -13.18 16.36 -2.56
C THR A 9 -12.75 14.90 -2.46
N CYS A 10 -13.10 14.08 -3.45
CA CYS A 10 -12.56 12.74 -3.60
C CYS A 10 -11.15 12.84 -4.19
N ASP A 11 -10.17 12.48 -3.34
CA ASP A 11 -8.81 12.11 -3.71
C ASP A 11 -8.00 13.15 -4.50
N GLU A 12 -7.85 14.36 -3.95
CA GLU A 12 -6.89 15.34 -4.47
C GLU A 12 -5.43 14.83 -4.48
N ALA A 13 -5.12 13.73 -3.76
CA ALA A 13 -3.76 13.19 -3.59
C ALA A 13 -3.40 11.98 -4.48
N LEU A 14 -4.35 11.31 -5.15
CA LEU A 14 -4.03 10.07 -5.89
C LEU A 14 -3.38 10.35 -7.25
N ALA A 15 -3.74 11.46 -7.90
CA ALA A 15 -3.17 11.87 -9.18
C ALA A 15 -1.68 12.26 -9.09
N ASP A 16 -1.20 12.61 -7.90
CA ASP A 16 0.19 13.00 -7.65
C ASP A 16 1.13 11.80 -7.48
N ARG A 17 0.59 10.60 -7.25
CA ARG A 17 1.38 9.37 -7.08
C ARG A 17 1.94 8.86 -8.40
N ASP A 18 2.92 7.96 -8.33
CA ASP A 18 3.46 7.29 -9.51
C ASP A 18 2.38 6.51 -10.28
N GLU A 19 2.47 6.48 -11.62
CA GLU A 19 1.47 5.82 -12.47
C GLU A 19 1.25 4.36 -12.11
N LEU A 20 2.32 3.66 -11.74
CA LEU A 20 2.27 2.26 -11.32
C LEU A 20 1.53 2.11 -9.98
N GLU A 21 1.76 3.04 -9.06
CA GLU A 21 1.13 3.03 -7.75
C GLU A 21 -0.37 3.31 -7.85
N ILE A 22 -0.78 4.23 -8.73
CA ILE A 22 -2.19 4.51 -9.03
C ILE A 22 -2.90 3.23 -9.44
N ILE A 23 -2.38 2.52 -10.47
CA ILE A 23 -3.00 1.27 -10.93
C ILE A 23 -3.08 0.23 -9.83
N ARG A 24 -1.97 -0.01 -9.12
CA ARG A 24 -1.92 -1.03 -8.07
C ARG A 24 -2.91 -0.75 -6.95
N THR A 25 -3.10 0.52 -6.61
CA THR A 25 -4.09 0.94 -5.62
C THR A 25 -5.49 0.58 -6.09
N TYR A 26 -5.88 0.97 -7.30
CA TYR A 26 -7.18 0.60 -7.88
C TYR A 26 -7.36 -0.92 -7.97
N GLN A 27 -6.37 -1.65 -8.49
CA GLN A 27 -6.43 -3.11 -8.60
C GLN A 27 -6.60 -3.79 -7.24
N THR A 28 -5.92 -3.29 -6.21
CA THR A 28 -6.03 -3.85 -4.84
C THR A 28 -7.41 -3.59 -4.25
N ILE A 29 -7.95 -2.38 -4.41
CA ILE A 29 -9.30 -2.03 -3.96
C ILE A 29 -10.34 -2.91 -4.66
N VAL A 30 -10.29 -2.99 -6.00
CA VAL A 30 -11.22 -3.81 -6.79
C VAL A 30 -11.11 -5.27 -6.40
N LYS A 31 -9.90 -5.80 -6.24
CA LYS A 31 -9.69 -7.17 -5.78
C LYS A 31 -10.32 -7.40 -4.41
N GLY A 32 -10.15 -6.49 -3.46
CA GLY A 32 -10.74 -6.56 -2.14
C GLY A 32 -12.28 -6.58 -2.18
N ILE A 33 -12.87 -5.68 -2.96
CA ILE A 33 -14.33 -5.60 -3.15
C ILE A 33 -14.85 -6.91 -3.79
N ILE A 34 -14.23 -7.37 -4.87
CA ILE A 34 -14.63 -8.61 -5.55
C ILE A 34 -14.47 -9.80 -4.61
N GLN A 35 -13.40 -9.88 -3.84
CA GLN A 35 -13.16 -10.98 -2.91
C GLN A 35 -14.16 -10.97 -1.73
N TYR A 36 -14.56 -9.79 -1.26
CA TYR A 36 -15.59 -9.66 -0.24
C TYR A 36 -16.97 -10.09 -0.75
N PHE A 37 -17.35 -9.65 -1.95
CA PHE A 37 -18.68 -9.90 -2.50
C PHE A 37 -18.80 -11.17 -3.34
N CYS A 38 -17.72 -11.90 -3.65
CA CYS A 38 -17.77 -13.12 -4.48
C CYS A 38 -18.54 -14.28 -3.84
N LEU A 39 -18.80 -14.21 -2.52
CA LEU A 39 -19.65 -15.15 -1.80
C LEU A 39 -21.15 -14.93 -2.08
N THR A 40 -21.52 -13.72 -2.53
CA THR A 40 -22.90 -13.37 -2.85
C THR A 40 -23.32 -13.90 -4.23
N ASN A 41 -24.63 -14.02 -4.47
CA ASN A 41 -25.14 -14.60 -5.71
C ASN A 41 -25.10 -13.66 -6.93
N ASN A 42 -24.94 -12.34 -6.74
CA ASN A 42 -24.99 -11.39 -7.85
C ASN A 42 -23.60 -11.10 -8.45
N LEU A 43 -23.10 -12.07 -9.21
CA LEU A 43 -21.79 -11.97 -9.87
C LEU A 43 -21.77 -10.98 -11.05
N GLY A 44 -22.91 -10.70 -11.68
CA GLY A 44 -23.00 -9.74 -12.79
C GLY A 44 -22.76 -8.30 -12.34
N PHE A 45 -23.17 -7.95 -11.12
CA PHE A 45 -22.85 -6.65 -10.52
C PHE A 45 -21.34 -6.45 -10.35
N LEU A 46 -20.59 -7.49 -10.00
CA LEU A 46 -19.14 -7.41 -9.82
C LEU A 46 -18.38 -7.13 -11.11
N THR A 47 -18.85 -7.69 -12.24
CA THR A 47 -18.27 -7.37 -13.55
C THR A 47 -18.50 -5.92 -13.95
N HIS A 48 -19.69 -5.37 -13.64
CA HIS A 48 -19.99 -3.95 -13.86
C HIS A 48 -19.15 -3.04 -12.95
N LEU A 49 -18.96 -3.43 -11.68
CA LEU A 49 -18.08 -2.71 -10.75
C LEU A 49 -16.64 -2.64 -11.25
N ASN A 50 -16.11 -3.75 -11.80
CA ASN A 50 -14.77 -3.76 -12.38
C ASN A 50 -14.63 -2.77 -13.54
N TYR A 51 -15.66 -2.68 -14.39
CA TYR A 51 -15.70 -1.71 -15.49
C TYR A 51 -15.73 -0.26 -15.00
N LEU A 52 -16.54 0.04 -13.97
CA LEU A 52 -16.58 1.37 -13.37
C LEU A 52 -15.24 1.77 -12.72
N ALA A 53 -14.57 0.82 -12.07
CA ALA A 53 -13.26 1.05 -11.47
C ALA A 53 -12.18 1.26 -12.54
N GLU A 54 -12.25 0.55 -13.66
CA GLU A 54 -11.37 0.75 -14.81
C GLU A 54 -11.52 2.16 -15.38
N ASP A 55 -12.76 2.62 -15.60
CA ASP A 55 -13.03 3.97 -16.10
C ASP A 55 -12.55 5.06 -15.13
N SER A 56 -12.75 4.85 -13.82
CA SER A 56 -12.28 5.74 -12.77
C SER A 56 -10.75 5.83 -12.75
N CYS A 57 -10.04 4.70 -12.87
CA CYS A 57 -8.58 4.66 -12.95
C CYS A 57 -8.07 5.42 -14.18
N LEU A 58 -8.71 5.23 -15.33
CA LEU A 58 -8.35 5.93 -16.57
C LEU A 58 -8.59 7.44 -16.49
N LYS A 59 -9.65 7.88 -15.82
CA LYS A 59 -9.89 9.30 -15.50
C LYS A 59 -8.77 9.89 -14.66
N THR A 60 -8.30 9.17 -13.66
CA THR A 60 -7.19 9.61 -12.79
C THR A 60 -5.89 9.74 -13.59
N LEU A 61 -5.58 8.78 -14.46
CA LEU A 61 -4.42 8.87 -15.37
C LEU A 61 -4.55 10.02 -16.38
N ALA A 62 -5.74 10.21 -16.94
CA ALA A 62 -6.03 11.31 -17.87
C ALA A 62 -5.82 12.68 -17.20
N ARG A 63 -6.26 12.83 -15.94
CA ARG A 63 -6.01 14.03 -15.12
C ARG A 63 -4.52 14.25 -14.89
N LYS A 64 -3.77 13.21 -14.48
CA LYS A 64 -2.31 13.28 -14.25
C LYS A 64 -1.57 13.77 -15.50
N TRP A 65 -1.88 13.21 -16.67
CA TRP A 65 -1.25 13.58 -17.92
C TRP A 65 -1.85 14.82 -18.59
N LYS A 66 -2.89 15.44 -18.01
CA LYS A 66 -3.65 16.55 -18.60
C LYS A 66 -4.14 16.23 -20.02
N THR A 67 -4.62 15.00 -20.22
CA THR A 67 -5.12 14.50 -21.52
C THR A 67 -6.53 13.94 -21.39
N SER A 68 -7.11 13.48 -22.51
CA SER A 68 -8.41 12.79 -22.53
C SER A 68 -8.24 11.28 -22.35
N ILE A 69 -9.25 10.62 -21.78
CA ILE A 69 -9.30 9.16 -21.57
C ILE A 69 -9.01 8.39 -22.88
N ALA A 70 -9.52 8.87 -24.02
CA ALA A 70 -9.31 8.26 -25.32
C ALA A 70 -7.82 8.23 -25.73
N ARG A 71 -7.07 9.30 -25.45
CA ARG A 71 -5.62 9.35 -25.69
C ARG A 71 -4.86 8.42 -24.75
N VAL A 72 -5.26 8.35 -23.49
CA VAL A 72 -4.70 7.42 -22.50
C VAL A 72 -4.87 5.97 -22.96
N ARG A 73 -6.10 5.57 -23.33
CA ARG A 73 -6.39 4.22 -23.84
C ARG A 73 -5.57 3.90 -25.08
N LYS A 74 -5.47 4.82 -26.04
CA LYS A 74 -4.67 4.62 -27.27
C LYS A 74 -3.19 4.40 -26.96
N LYS A 75 -2.63 5.15 -26.00
CA LYS A 75 -1.22 5.06 -25.60
C LYS A 75 -0.89 3.76 -24.84
N LEU A 76 -1.82 3.29 -24.00
CA LEU A 76 -1.62 2.13 -23.13
C LEU A 76 -2.16 0.82 -23.73
N ASN A 77 -2.71 0.84 -24.95
CA ASN A 77 -3.35 -0.33 -25.54
C ASN A 77 -2.32 -1.42 -25.88
N ILE A 78 -2.53 -2.62 -25.36
CA ILE A 78 -1.84 -3.84 -25.78
C ILE A 78 -2.89 -4.79 -26.35
N VAL A 79 -2.47 -5.68 -27.27
CA VAL A 79 -3.27 -6.61 -28.09
C VAL A 79 -4.62 -7.07 -27.50
N SER A 80 -4.71 -7.40 -26.20
CA SER A 80 -5.96 -7.84 -25.55
C SER A 80 -6.48 -6.92 -24.43
N THR A 81 -5.67 -6.02 -23.88
CA THR A 81 -6.01 -5.16 -22.73
C THR A 81 -5.02 -3.99 -22.65
N TRP A 82 -5.35 -2.91 -21.94
CA TRP A 82 -4.38 -1.85 -21.68
C TRP A 82 -3.45 -2.18 -20.50
N ALA A 83 -2.20 -1.72 -20.57
CA ALA A 83 -1.19 -1.99 -19.56
C ALA A 83 -0.24 -0.81 -19.38
N ILE A 84 0.26 -0.61 -18.16
CA ILE A 84 1.28 0.41 -17.90
C ILE A 84 2.68 -0.21 -18.01
N PRO A 85 3.58 0.40 -18.81
CA PRO A 85 4.98 0.03 -18.83
C PRO A 85 5.66 0.48 -17.53
N TYR A 86 6.46 -0.39 -16.93
CA TYR A 86 7.34 -0.06 -15.81
C TYR A 86 8.70 -0.73 -15.97
N LEU A 87 9.73 -0.10 -15.42
CA LEU A 87 11.09 -0.62 -15.48
C LEU A 87 11.36 -1.54 -14.29
N ASN A 88 11.69 -2.80 -14.55
CA ASN A 88 12.08 -3.75 -13.52
C ASN A 88 13.45 -4.35 -13.86
N LYS A 89 14.47 -4.11 -13.03
CA LYS A 89 15.83 -4.64 -13.22
C LYS A 89 16.35 -4.47 -14.66
N ARG A 90 16.15 -3.27 -15.24
CA ARG A 90 16.52 -2.89 -16.62
C ARG A 90 15.73 -3.55 -17.75
N LYS A 91 14.66 -4.31 -17.45
CA LYS A 91 13.71 -4.82 -18.44
C LYS A 91 12.41 -4.03 -18.35
N THR A 92 11.88 -3.58 -19.48
CA THR A 92 10.54 -3.00 -19.56
C THR A 92 9.51 -4.12 -19.42
N GLN A 93 8.76 -4.09 -18.33
CA GLN A 93 7.63 -4.98 -18.08
C GLN A 93 6.34 -4.19 -18.23
N TYR A 94 5.23 -4.89 -18.46
CA TYR A 94 3.92 -4.30 -18.60
C TYR A 94 3.01 -4.86 -17.52
N GLU A 95 2.34 -3.99 -16.77
CA GLU A 95 1.32 -4.38 -15.78
C GLU A 95 -0.06 -4.19 -16.42
N PRO A 96 -0.71 -5.27 -16.89
CA PRO A 96 -2.02 -5.17 -17.53
C PRO A 96 -3.12 -4.92 -16.51
N TRP A 97 -4.19 -4.28 -16.95
CA TRP A 97 -5.42 -4.22 -16.16
C TRP A 97 -6.02 -5.63 -15.99
N VAL A 98 -6.37 -5.98 -14.76
CA VAL A 98 -6.93 -7.31 -14.46
C VAL A 98 -8.43 -7.32 -14.74
N VAL A 99 -8.81 -7.95 -15.84
CA VAL A 99 -10.22 -8.23 -16.13
C VAL A 99 -10.67 -9.45 -15.32
N TYR A 100 -11.68 -9.25 -14.47
CA TYR A 100 -12.32 -10.30 -13.68
C TYR A 100 -13.52 -10.89 -14.44
N SER A 101 -13.25 -11.95 -15.20
CA SER A 101 -14.30 -12.74 -15.84
C SER A 101 -15.06 -13.60 -14.82
N TRP A 102 -16.26 -14.05 -15.19
CA TRP A 102 -17.11 -14.91 -14.37
C TRP A 102 -16.37 -16.15 -13.84
N ASP A 103 -15.55 -16.78 -14.67
CA ASP A 103 -14.77 -17.96 -14.29
C ASP A 103 -13.69 -17.64 -13.25
N LYS A 104 -13.05 -16.47 -13.34
CA LYS A 104 -12.06 -16.04 -12.34
C LYS A 104 -12.74 -15.80 -10.98
N ILE A 105 -13.92 -15.19 -10.97
CA ILE A 105 -14.66 -14.92 -9.72
C ILE A 105 -15.14 -16.23 -9.09
N LYS A 106 -15.65 -17.18 -9.89
CA LYS A 106 -16.00 -18.54 -9.42
C LYS A 106 -14.80 -19.28 -8.81
N LYS A 107 -13.61 -19.15 -9.40
CA LYS A 107 -12.38 -19.73 -8.83
C LYS A 107 -12.01 -19.08 -7.50
N MET A 108 -12.17 -17.76 -7.36
CA MET A 108 -11.94 -17.06 -6.09
C MET A 108 -12.91 -17.50 -4.99
N ARG A 109 -14.16 -17.84 -5.31
CA ARG A 109 -15.14 -18.39 -4.36
C ARG A 109 -14.70 -19.74 -3.76
N LYS A 110 -13.88 -20.51 -4.49
CA LYS A 110 -13.35 -21.82 -4.02
C LYS A 110 -12.12 -21.69 -3.12
N TYR A 111 -11.64 -20.47 -2.85
CA TYR A 111 -10.48 -20.24 -2.01
C TYR A 111 -10.80 -20.57 -0.54
N LYS A 112 -10.09 -21.55 0.02
CA LYS A 112 -10.23 -22.03 1.42
C LYS A 112 -9.22 -21.41 2.39
N GLY A 113 -8.53 -20.34 2.00
CA GLY A 113 -7.62 -19.62 2.90
C GLY A 113 -8.38 -18.69 3.84
N ASN A 114 -7.73 -18.27 4.93
CA ASN A 114 -8.34 -17.36 5.91
C ASN A 114 -8.70 -16.03 5.21
N PRO A 115 -9.96 -15.57 5.23
CA PRO A 115 -10.35 -14.30 4.58
C PRO A 115 -9.80 -13.07 5.30
N ASP A 116 -9.49 -13.20 6.59
CA ASP A 116 -8.90 -12.15 7.45
C ASP A 116 -7.39 -12.00 7.25
N ILE A 117 -6.91 -11.99 6.00
CA ILE A 117 -5.56 -11.51 5.73
C ILE A 117 -5.61 -9.99 5.85
N THR A 118 -5.28 -9.47 7.02
CA THR A 118 -5.06 -8.04 7.20
C THR A 118 -3.94 -7.59 6.27
N ILE A 119 -4.29 -6.88 5.20
CA ILE A 119 -3.34 -6.20 4.34
C ILE A 119 -2.54 -5.26 5.22
N ASN A 120 -1.21 -5.34 5.13
CA ASN A 120 -0.32 -4.43 5.83
C ASN A 120 -0.56 -2.99 5.33
N ARG A 121 -1.40 -2.25 6.05
CA ARG A 121 -1.81 -0.87 5.72
C ARG A 121 -0.62 0.10 5.68
N PHE A 122 0.51 -0.27 6.27
CA PHE A 122 1.76 0.51 6.26
C PHE A 122 2.46 0.55 4.89
N LEU A 123 2.14 -0.37 3.96
CA LEU A 123 2.64 -0.31 2.58
C LEU A 123 2.21 0.97 1.85
N PHE A 124 1.10 1.59 2.26
CA PHE A 124 0.48 2.72 1.57
C PHE A 124 0.40 4.00 2.41
N GLN A 125 0.94 3.99 3.64
CA GLN A 125 0.80 5.08 4.63
C GLN A 125 2.13 5.76 5.00
N GLY A 126 3.26 5.32 4.47
CA GLY A 126 4.54 5.98 4.71
C GLY A 126 4.70 7.26 3.88
N ARG A 127 4.82 8.43 4.54
CA ARG A 127 5.29 9.67 3.89
C ARG A 127 6.77 9.60 3.44
N THR A 128 7.53 8.65 4.00
CA THR A 128 8.88 8.24 3.57
C THR A 128 9.02 6.73 3.80
N ASN A 129 9.40 5.95 2.79
CA ASN A 129 9.55 4.51 2.97
C ASN A 129 10.76 4.20 3.87
N LEU A 130 10.69 3.10 4.64
CA LEU A 130 11.85 2.55 5.37
C LEU A 130 13.07 2.37 4.44
N ASN A 131 12.81 2.03 3.18
CA ASN A 131 13.83 1.94 2.13
C ASN A 131 14.50 3.28 1.83
N ASP A 132 13.79 4.41 1.90
CA ASP A 132 14.38 5.73 1.65
C ASP A 132 15.26 6.16 2.83
N ARG A 133 14.90 5.74 4.06
CA ARG A 133 15.71 5.94 5.27
C ARG A 133 16.97 5.07 5.29
N LEU A 134 16.90 3.84 4.78
CA LEU A 134 18.07 2.98 4.56
C LEU A 134 18.98 3.51 3.44
N LYS A 135 18.40 4.00 2.33
CA LYS A 135 19.13 4.64 1.23
C LYS A 135 19.85 5.93 1.64
N ALA A 136 19.38 6.61 2.69
CA ALA A 136 20.04 7.79 3.21
C ALA A 136 21.41 7.48 3.85
N GLU A 137 21.71 6.20 4.10
CA GLU A 137 22.97 5.68 4.68
C GLU A 137 23.41 6.39 5.97
N ARG A 138 22.52 7.09 6.66
CA ARG A 138 22.82 7.82 7.91
C ARG A 138 22.04 7.25 9.08
N CYS A 139 22.71 7.16 10.23
CA CYS A 139 22.07 6.83 11.50
C CYS A 139 21.19 7.98 11.99
N GLU A 140 19.94 7.72 12.33
CA GLU A 140 19.00 8.78 12.76
C GLU A 140 19.28 9.37 14.15
N ASN A 141 20.23 8.81 14.89
CA ASN A 141 20.57 9.26 16.24
C ASN A 141 21.94 9.95 16.31
N CYS A 142 22.82 9.71 15.35
CA CYS A 142 24.19 10.25 15.40
C CYS A 142 24.76 10.61 14.02
N ASP A 143 23.94 10.52 12.96
CA ASP A 143 24.25 10.87 11.57
C ASP A 143 25.46 10.18 10.93
N LYS A 144 26.04 9.17 11.60
CA LYS A 144 27.19 8.41 11.09
C LYS A 144 26.81 7.48 9.94
N THR A 145 27.62 7.49 8.88
CA THR A 145 27.57 6.62 7.70
C THR A 145 28.34 5.31 7.96
N THR A 146 27.77 4.43 8.80
CA THR A 146 28.37 3.13 9.15
C THR A 146 27.36 2.02 8.91
N GLN A 147 27.72 0.74 9.15
CA GLN A 147 26.77 -0.37 9.01
C GLN A 147 25.49 -0.13 9.83
N LEU A 148 24.39 0.12 9.12
CA LEU A 148 23.08 0.44 9.69
C LEU A 148 22.26 -0.82 9.93
N GLN A 149 21.48 -0.80 11.02
CA GLN A 149 20.56 -1.85 11.43
C GLN A 149 19.20 -1.25 11.74
N ILE A 150 18.14 -2.02 11.46
CA ILE A 150 16.77 -1.62 11.75
C ILE A 150 16.49 -1.94 13.22
N HIS A 151 16.10 -0.93 13.98
CA HIS A 151 15.67 -1.04 15.36
C HIS A 151 14.15 -0.82 15.47
N HIS A 152 13.46 -1.69 16.21
CA HIS A 152 12.03 -1.54 16.47
C HIS A 152 11.81 -0.78 17.78
N ILE A 153 11.15 0.37 17.72
CA ILE A 153 10.75 1.15 18.90
C ILE A 153 9.47 0.51 19.44
N GLY A 154 9.60 -0.24 20.53
CA GLY A 154 8.49 -0.89 21.22
C GLY A 154 8.77 -2.36 21.51
N THR A 155 8.67 -2.73 22.78
CA THR A 155 8.94 -4.08 23.28
C THR A 155 7.71 -4.98 23.19
N VAL A 156 7.94 -6.28 22.97
CA VAL A 156 6.87 -7.30 22.83
C VAL A 156 5.99 -7.40 24.08
N ARG A 157 6.46 -6.91 25.23
CA ARG A 157 5.78 -6.96 26.53
C ARG A 157 4.69 -5.91 26.71
N ASP A 158 4.68 -4.83 25.93
CA ASP A 158 3.60 -3.84 25.97
C ASP A 158 2.42 -4.34 25.16
N VAL A 159 1.63 -5.22 25.77
CA VAL A 159 0.41 -5.79 25.18
C VAL A 159 -0.76 -4.86 25.46
N SER A 160 -0.80 -3.70 24.80
CA SER A 160 -2.07 -3.04 24.53
C SER A 160 -2.51 -3.47 23.12
N ARG A 161 -3.80 -3.73 22.89
CA ARG A 161 -4.30 -4.15 21.56
C ARG A 161 -3.98 -3.13 20.44
N HIS A 162 -3.59 -1.91 20.78
CA HIS A 162 -3.16 -0.86 19.85
C HIS A 162 -1.63 -0.75 19.63
N SER A 163 -0.78 -1.34 20.47
CA SER A 163 0.69 -1.20 20.39
C SER A 163 1.35 -2.19 19.41
N VAL A 164 0.71 -3.34 19.12
CA VAL A 164 1.21 -4.29 18.11
C VAL A 164 1.12 -3.68 16.70
N MET A 165 0.15 -2.78 16.47
CA MET A 165 -0.05 -2.10 15.20
C MET A 165 0.90 -0.93 14.98
N ASN A 166 1.38 -0.24 16.01
CA ASN A 166 2.18 0.99 15.88
C ASN A 166 3.67 0.82 16.21
N LYS A 167 4.31 -0.26 15.73
CA LYS A 167 5.76 -0.45 15.91
C LYS A 167 6.53 0.49 14.98
N ARG A 168 6.94 1.64 15.50
CA ARG A 168 7.80 2.59 14.78
C ARG A 168 9.20 1.97 14.61
N THR A 169 9.74 1.97 13.40
CA THR A 169 11.11 1.52 13.12
C THR A 169 12.06 2.71 13.07
N LYS A 170 13.29 2.54 13.55
CA LYS A 170 14.43 3.48 13.48
C LYS A 170 15.61 2.83 12.79
N VAL A 171 16.39 3.61 12.04
CA VAL A 171 17.63 3.13 11.40
C VAL A 171 18.81 3.63 12.22
N LEU A 172 19.56 2.71 12.82
CA LEU A 172 20.63 3.02 13.77
C LEU A 172 21.95 2.36 13.37
N CYS A 173 23.08 2.98 13.70
CA CYS A 173 24.37 2.28 13.69
C CYS A 173 24.45 1.27 14.84
N LYS A 174 25.41 0.33 14.77
CA LYS A 174 25.61 -0.70 15.81
C LYS A 174 25.73 -0.15 17.23
N ASP A 175 26.43 0.96 17.42
CA ASP A 175 26.64 1.56 18.75
C ASP A 175 25.34 2.16 19.31
N CYS A 176 24.60 2.90 18.48
CA CYS A 176 23.30 3.45 18.86
C CYS A 176 22.28 2.33 19.09
N HIS A 177 22.31 1.27 18.29
CA HIS A 177 21.43 0.11 18.47
C HIS A 177 21.63 -0.53 19.84
N ARG A 178 22.89 -0.74 20.26
CA ARG A 178 23.22 -1.30 21.59
C ARG A 178 22.77 -0.38 22.72
N LYS A 179 23.01 0.93 22.62
CA LYS A 179 22.61 1.91 23.64
C LYS A 179 21.09 1.94 23.85
N VAL A 180 20.33 2.04 22.75
CA VAL A 180 18.86 2.10 22.81
C VAL A 180 18.29 0.77 23.33
N THR A 181 18.85 -0.37 22.93
CA THR A 181 18.42 -1.68 23.43
C THR A 181 18.67 -1.80 24.95
N ASN A 182 19.84 -1.39 25.42
CA ASN A 182 20.17 -1.44 26.85
C ASN A 182 19.28 -0.51 27.69
N GLN A 183 19.00 0.69 27.18
CA GLN A 183 18.10 1.64 27.84
C GLN A 183 16.67 1.08 27.92
N GLN A 184 16.16 0.52 26.83
CA GLN A 184 14.86 -0.18 26.85
C GLN A 184 14.83 -1.32 27.88
N MET A 185 15.92 -2.09 28.01
CA MET A 185 15.99 -3.15 29.03
C MET A 185 15.99 -2.60 30.46
N HIS A 186 16.58 -1.44 30.70
CA HIS A 186 16.53 -0.75 31.99
C HIS A 186 15.12 -0.26 32.31
N ASP A 187 14.50 0.45 31.36
CA ASP A 187 13.15 1.00 31.51
C ASP A 187 12.11 -0.11 31.76
N ILE A 188 12.28 -1.29 31.14
CA ILE A 188 11.44 -2.47 31.41
C ILE A 188 11.61 -2.98 32.84
N ARG A 189 12.85 -3.06 33.34
CA ARG A 189 13.14 -3.55 34.70
C ARG A 189 12.54 -2.65 35.76
N GLU A 190 12.63 -1.32 35.57
CA GLU A 190 12.03 -0.34 36.48
C GLU A 190 10.49 -0.44 36.47
N ASN A 191 9.87 -0.51 35.30
CA ASN A 191 8.42 -0.65 35.19
C ASN A 191 7.86 -1.96 35.78
N THR A 192 8.63 -3.06 35.80
CA THR A 192 8.21 -4.30 36.46
C THR A 192 8.28 -4.22 37.99
N ASN A 193 9.18 -3.41 38.54
CA ASN A 193 9.27 -3.21 39.98
C ASN A 193 8.13 -2.32 40.50
N ASP A 194 7.73 -1.31 39.74
CA ASP A 194 6.62 -0.41 40.11
C ASP A 194 5.24 -1.09 40.07
N LYS A 195 5.06 -2.16 39.28
CA LYS A 195 3.80 -2.93 39.23
C LYS A 195 3.65 -3.98 40.31
N ASN A 196 4.75 -4.33 40.99
CA ASN A 196 4.78 -5.34 42.06
C ASN A 196 4.75 -4.71 43.48
N LYS A 197 4.53 -3.40 43.57
CA LYS A 197 4.40 -2.62 44.79
C LYS A 197 2.97 -2.11 44.93
#